data_AF-A0A8H7U1M2-F1
#
_entry.id   AF-A0A8H7U1M2-F1
#
_cell.length_a   1.000
_cell.length_b   1.000
_cell.length_c   1.000
_cell.angle_alpha   90.00
_cell.angle_beta   90.00
_cell.angle_gamma   90.00
#
_symmetry.space_group_name_H-M   'P 1'
#
loop_
_entity.id
_entity.type
_entity.pdbx_description
1 polymer ?
#
loop_
_entity_poly.entity_id
_entity_poly.type
_entity_poly.pdbx_seq_one_letter_code
_entity_poly.pdbx_strand_id
1 'polypeptide(L)'
;MPESCNDDTGSFNPNGPATARAAYLALQATKYRLPSGWAMYIHPRGWVYFRCDEYKVVVDEDIRVPETLERITSICMKENLALLSDGQELCIVGFNSDSALYLAVDHTQCTAEYGLEFSSVTQPIRDISLSRVLRRRQLYWNFVSRHPTHVSVPPDTFMYTVDIVKSYYLDNLTQGTKSTVPFTKAECEELLPSHVCSYNSSDRNMVSTNILIAWILRETCNVRRAERYGVRTFQQTEINRQSASRSHSVWQSSSRMSPSCLWILINGPLFGIPHSYLEHVQRASEFQGRLSSLHQAWETYTDQLMKEYSDFIPVVSAIYLISQ
;
A
#
# COMPACT_ATOMS: atom_id res chain seq x y z
N MET A 1 10.19 -35.41 48.47
CA MET A 1 9.95 -34.00 48.81
C MET A 1 9.74 -33.25 47.51
N PRO A 2 8.59 -32.62 47.27
CA PRO A 2 8.35 -31.86 46.06
C PRO A 2 8.78 -30.40 46.25
N GLU A 3 9.57 -29.89 45.29
CA GLU A 3 9.94 -28.48 45.17
C GLU A 3 8.70 -27.66 44.82
N SER A 4 8.42 -26.62 45.62
CA SER A 4 7.33 -25.68 45.40
C SER A 4 7.71 -24.70 44.29
N CYS A 5 7.01 -24.75 43.15
CA CYS A 5 6.94 -23.64 42.21
C CYS A 5 6.26 -22.45 42.90
N ASN A 6 7.01 -21.37 43.12
CA ASN A 6 6.45 -20.07 43.47
C ASN A 6 5.92 -19.42 42.18
N ASP A 7 4.60 -19.34 42.06
CA ASP A 7 3.92 -18.50 41.08
C ASP A 7 4.08 -17.03 41.51
N ASP A 8 5.15 -16.38 41.03
CA ASP A 8 5.30 -14.93 41.07
C ASP A 8 4.26 -14.28 40.15
N THR A 9 3.08 -14.05 40.72
CA THR A 9 2.02 -13.20 40.14
C THR A 9 2.42 -11.74 40.26
N GLY A 10 3.40 -11.32 39.45
CA GLY A 10 3.79 -9.93 39.30
C GLY A 10 2.56 -9.07 38.98
N SER A 11 2.27 -8.12 39.86
CA SER A 11 1.09 -7.25 39.76
C SER A 11 1.07 -6.52 38.42
N PHE A 12 0.09 -6.84 37.58
CA PHE A 12 -0.14 -6.22 36.29
C PHE A 12 -0.49 -4.74 36.50
N ASN A 13 0.41 -3.83 36.10
CA ASN A 13 0.12 -2.39 36.12
C ASN A 13 -0.62 -2.03 34.81
N PRO A 14 -1.94 -1.75 34.85
CA PRO A 14 -2.75 -1.56 33.65
C PRO A 14 -2.37 -0.31 32.85
N ASN A 15 -1.55 0.59 33.40
CA ASN A 15 -1.20 1.87 32.78
C ASN A 15 0.21 1.91 32.15
N GLY A 16 0.90 0.77 32.03
CA GLY A 16 2.19 0.73 31.35
C GLY A 16 2.07 0.77 29.82
N PRO A 17 3.07 1.29 29.08
CA PRO A 17 3.13 1.17 27.61
C PRO A 17 3.14 -0.29 27.11
N ALA A 18 3.43 -1.25 28.01
CA ALA A 18 3.26 -2.67 27.77
C ALA A 18 1.78 -3.09 27.56
N THR A 19 0.81 -2.37 28.13
CA THR A 19 -0.61 -2.73 28.10
C THR A 19 -1.25 -2.53 26.72
N ALA A 20 -0.85 -1.49 25.97
CA ALA A 20 -1.33 -1.26 24.62
C ALA A 20 -0.79 -2.32 23.63
N ARG A 21 0.47 -2.76 23.83
CA ARG A 21 1.07 -3.88 23.10
C ARG A 21 0.33 -5.19 23.40
N ALA A 22 -0.13 -5.36 24.65
CA ALA A 22 -0.96 -6.49 25.05
C ALA A 22 -2.38 -6.50 24.46
N ALA A 23 -2.92 -5.36 24.00
CA ALA A 23 -4.27 -5.29 23.41
C ALA A 23 -4.35 -5.82 21.97
N TYR A 24 -3.23 -5.76 21.22
CA TYR A 24 -3.14 -6.27 19.83
C TYR A 24 -2.36 -7.59 19.70
N LEU A 25 -1.66 -7.98 20.77
CA LEU A 25 -1.41 -9.39 21.03
C LEU A 25 -2.75 -10.00 21.44
N ALA A 26 -3.14 -11.15 20.91
CA ALA A 26 -4.31 -11.84 21.45
C ALA A 26 -4.05 -12.08 22.95
N LEU A 27 -4.80 -11.38 23.79
CA LEU A 27 -4.62 -11.24 25.25
C LEU A 27 -4.62 -12.56 26.03
N GLN A 28 -4.76 -13.69 25.36
CA GLN A 28 -4.46 -15.02 25.85
C GLN A 28 -4.47 -15.94 24.63
N ALA A 29 -3.43 -16.76 24.51
CA ALA A 29 -3.45 -18.06 23.86
C ALA A 29 -4.87 -18.63 23.80
N THR A 30 -5.57 -18.46 22.68
CA THR A 30 -6.95 -18.89 22.51
C THR A 30 -6.98 -20.41 22.40
N LYS A 31 -6.82 -21.16 23.50
CA LYS A 31 -7.00 -22.62 23.65
C LYS A 31 -6.27 -23.58 22.67
N TYR A 32 -5.71 -23.08 21.58
CA TYR A 32 -4.98 -23.81 20.54
C TYR A 32 -3.51 -23.54 20.79
N ARG A 33 -2.77 -24.62 21.08
CA ARG A 33 -1.32 -24.56 21.26
C ARG A 33 -0.69 -24.13 19.94
N LEU A 34 -0.18 -22.90 19.88
CA LEU A 34 0.69 -22.49 18.79
C LEU A 34 1.95 -23.39 18.81
N PRO A 35 2.53 -23.71 17.66
CA PRO A 35 3.82 -24.38 17.61
C PRO A 35 4.88 -23.57 18.37
N SER A 36 5.86 -24.25 18.96
CA SER A 36 6.93 -23.58 19.72
C SER A 36 7.66 -22.56 18.85
N GLY A 37 7.96 -21.39 19.41
CA GLY A 37 8.66 -20.31 18.70
C GLY A 37 7.79 -19.40 17.82
N TRP A 38 6.48 -19.65 17.75
CA TRP A 38 5.54 -18.84 16.97
C TRP A 38 4.70 -17.89 17.83
N ALA A 39 4.53 -16.67 17.33
CA ALA A 39 3.66 -15.65 17.88
C ALA A 39 2.53 -15.32 16.89
N MET A 40 1.31 -15.21 17.40
CA MET A 40 0.13 -14.81 16.63
C MET A 40 -0.16 -13.33 16.86
N TYR A 41 -0.40 -12.60 15.78
CA TYR A 41 -0.73 -11.18 15.81
C TYR A 41 -2.08 -10.93 15.17
N ILE A 42 -2.82 -9.96 15.70
CA ILE A 42 -4.08 -9.50 15.13
C ILE A 42 -3.84 -8.14 14.47
N HIS A 43 -4.16 -8.06 13.18
CA HIS A 43 -4.18 -6.80 12.45
C HIS A 43 -5.37 -5.94 12.93
N PRO A 44 -5.26 -4.60 13.00
CA PRO A 44 -6.39 -3.74 13.42
C PRO A 44 -7.67 -3.85 12.57
N ARG A 45 -7.60 -4.47 11.40
CA ARG A 45 -8.76 -4.81 10.54
C ARG A 45 -9.35 -6.20 10.80
N GLY A 46 -8.84 -6.93 11.80
CA GLY A 46 -9.41 -8.19 12.29
C GLY A 46 -8.82 -9.48 11.73
N TRP A 47 -7.92 -9.44 10.74
CA TRP A 47 -7.24 -10.66 10.27
C TRP A 47 -6.04 -11.01 11.16
N VAL A 48 -5.62 -12.28 11.08
CA VAL A 48 -4.52 -12.85 11.86
C VAL A 48 -3.34 -13.13 10.94
N TYR A 49 -2.13 -12.97 11.48
CA TYR A 49 -0.89 -13.43 10.86
C TYR A 49 0.06 -13.96 11.94
N PHE A 50 1.09 -14.69 11.53
CA PHE A 50 2.00 -15.37 12.43
C PHE A 50 3.45 -14.96 12.17
N ARG A 51 4.24 -14.91 13.24
CA ARG A 51 5.67 -14.63 13.18
C ARG A 51 6.44 -15.68 13.96
N CYS A 52 7.54 -16.14 13.40
CA CYS A 52 8.52 -16.96 14.11
C CYS A 52 9.79 -16.14 14.34
N ASP A 53 10.11 -15.89 15.61
CA ASP A 53 11.26 -15.05 15.98
C ASP A 53 12.59 -15.76 15.70
N GLU A 54 12.63 -17.08 15.84
CA GLU A 54 13.82 -17.92 15.58
C GLU A 54 14.26 -17.86 14.11
N TYR A 55 13.31 -17.98 13.18
CA TYR A 55 13.59 -17.92 11.75
C TYR A 55 13.46 -16.52 11.15
N LYS A 56 13.02 -15.52 11.93
CA LYS A 56 12.68 -14.17 11.47
C LYS A 56 11.73 -14.22 10.27
N VAL A 57 10.66 -15.02 10.37
CA VAL A 57 9.67 -15.22 9.30
C VAL A 57 8.30 -14.70 9.71
N VAL A 58 7.61 -14.07 8.77
CA VAL A 58 6.20 -13.66 8.87
C VAL A 58 5.38 -14.39 7.80
N VAL A 59 4.22 -14.92 8.20
CA VAL A 59 3.30 -15.63 7.30
C VAL A 59 1.86 -15.21 7.54
N ASP A 60 1.11 -15.07 6.45
CA ASP A 60 -0.33 -14.81 6.47
C ASP A 60 -1.18 -16.09 6.58
N GLU A 61 -0.57 -17.25 6.32
CA GLU A 61 -1.26 -18.54 6.40
C GLU A 61 -1.35 -19.10 7.81
N ASP A 62 -2.35 -19.95 8.04
CA ASP A 62 -2.60 -20.57 9.33
C ASP A 62 -1.62 -21.70 9.65
N ILE A 63 -0.58 -21.39 10.44
CA ILE A 63 0.42 -22.35 10.92
C ILE A 63 -0.14 -23.42 11.85
N ARG A 64 -1.39 -23.29 12.30
CA ARG A 64 -2.05 -24.32 13.13
C ARG A 64 -2.40 -25.55 12.30
N VAL A 65 -2.44 -25.40 10.97
CA VAL A 65 -2.57 -26.52 10.03
C VAL A 65 -1.20 -27.20 9.89
N PRO A 66 -1.05 -28.48 10.26
CA PRO A 66 0.26 -29.16 10.25
C PRO A 66 0.95 -29.15 8.88
N GLU A 67 0.19 -29.29 7.79
CA GLU A 67 0.70 -29.27 6.42
C GLU A 67 1.35 -27.91 6.07
N THR A 68 0.69 -26.81 6.46
CA THR A 68 1.23 -25.45 6.31
C THR A 68 2.50 -25.26 7.14
N LEU A 69 2.50 -25.74 8.39
CA LEU A 69 3.67 -25.66 9.26
C LEU A 69 4.86 -26.45 8.71
N GLU A 70 4.64 -27.68 8.25
CA GLU A 70 5.68 -28.52 7.65
C GLU A 70 6.25 -27.86 6.39
N ARG A 71 5.39 -27.32 5.54
CA ARG A 71 5.79 -26.58 4.34
C ARG A 71 6.63 -25.35 4.69
N ILE A 72 6.22 -24.53 5.65
CA ILE A 72 7.00 -23.36 6.08
C ILE A 72 8.33 -23.79 6.71
N THR A 73 8.31 -24.84 7.54
CA THR A 73 9.51 -25.33 8.23
C THR A 73 10.54 -25.86 7.22
N SER A 74 10.10 -26.60 6.21
CA SER A 74 10.98 -27.08 5.13
C SER A 74 11.62 -25.93 4.35
N ILE A 75 10.88 -24.84 4.09
CA ILE A 75 11.44 -23.62 3.49
C ILE A 75 12.48 -22.98 4.42
N CYS A 76 12.16 -22.84 5.72
CA CYS A 76 13.07 -22.22 6.69
C CYS A 76 14.40 -22.97 6.78
N MET A 77 14.35 -24.31 6.76
CA MET A 77 15.53 -25.18 6.77
C MET A 77 16.31 -25.10 5.45
N LYS A 78 15.61 -25.12 4.30
CA LYS A 78 16.24 -25.08 2.98
C LYS A 78 16.97 -23.78 2.70
N GLU A 79 16.37 -22.65 3.06
CA GLU A 79 16.89 -21.31 2.75
C GLU A 79 17.83 -20.77 3.85
N ASN A 80 18.07 -21.55 4.91
CA ASN A 80 18.94 -21.22 6.04
C ASN A 80 18.66 -19.81 6.63
N LEU A 81 17.37 -19.55 6.94
CA LEU A 81 16.90 -18.23 7.36
C LEU A 81 17.47 -17.76 8.70
N ALA A 82 18.09 -18.66 9.47
CA ALA A 82 18.86 -18.31 10.66
C ALA A 82 20.02 -17.34 10.37
N LEU A 83 20.46 -17.20 9.11
CA LEU A 83 21.50 -16.27 8.70
C LEU A 83 21.01 -14.82 8.50
N LEU A 84 19.71 -14.54 8.62
CA LEU A 84 19.19 -13.18 8.51
C LEU A 84 19.76 -12.28 9.61
N SER A 85 20.23 -11.10 9.22
CA SER A 85 20.78 -10.13 10.18
C SER A 85 19.71 -9.57 11.09
N ASP A 86 20.11 -8.94 12.20
CA ASP A 86 19.14 -8.25 13.06
C ASP A 86 18.48 -7.09 12.33
N GLY A 87 17.16 -6.98 12.51
CA GLY A 87 16.33 -6.04 11.74
C GLY A 87 15.93 -6.53 10.35
N GLN A 88 16.30 -7.75 9.96
CA GLN A 88 15.80 -8.37 8.73
C GLN A 88 14.77 -9.45 9.03
N GLU A 89 13.79 -9.59 8.15
CA GLU A 89 12.82 -10.69 8.20
C GLU A 89 12.32 -11.07 6.81
N LEU A 90 11.78 -12.29 6.71
CA LEU A 90 11.21 -12.82 5.48
C LEU A 90 9.70 -12.93 5.62
N CYS A 91 8.95 -12.30 4.72
CA CYS A 91 7.52 -12.44 4.61
C CYS A 91 7.17 -13.44 3.49
N ILE A 92 6.45 -14.51 3.82
CA ILE A 92 5.92 -15.44 2.82
C ILE A 92 4.53 -14.95 2.40
N VAL A 93 4.45 -14.38 1.20
CA VAL A 93 3.24 -13.69 0.70
C VAL A 93 2.20 -14.68 0.16
N GLY A 94 2.63 -15.87 -0.22
CA GLY A 94 1.75 -16.93 -0.69
C GLY A 94 2.52 -18.13 -1.23
N PHE A 95 1.76 -19.21 -1.42
CA PHE A 95 2.27 -20.47 -1.92
C PHE A 95 1.58 -20.79 -3.24
N ASN A 96 2.38 -21.10 -4.25
CA ASN A 96 1.96 -21.84 -5.43
C ASN A 96 2.35 -23.32 -5.24
N SER A 97 1.84 -24.21 -6.09
CA SER A 97 2.08 -25.67 -6.01
C SER A 97 3.55 -26.05 -5.80
N ASP A 98 4.46 -25.30 -6.41
CA ASP A 98 5.90 -25.64 -6.42
C ASP A 98 6.83 -24.48 -5.98
N SER A 99 6.28 -23.32 -5.62
CA SER A 99 7.10 -22.16 -5.23
C SER A 99 6.39 -21.25 -4.23
N ALA A 100 7.14 -20.68 -3.30
CA ALA A 100 6.64 -19.63 -2.43
C ALA A 100 7.13 -18.26 -2.93
N LEU A 101 6.28 -17.24 -2.80
CA LEU A 101 6.67 -15.86 -3.08
C LEU A 101 7.21 -15.22 -1.81
N TYR A 102 8.49 -14.89 -1.83
CA TYR A 102 9.20 -14.29 -0.70
C TYR A 102 9.32 -12.78 -0.87
N LEU A 103 9.07 -12.05 0.22
CA LEU A 103 9.40 -10.64 0.36
C LEU A 103 10.41 -10.52 1.51
N ALA A 104 11.66 -10.23 1.17
CA ALA A 104 12.69 -9.96 2.15
C ALA A 104 12.58 -8.49 2.60
N VAL A 105 12.54 -8.28 3.91
CA VAL A 105 12.25 -6.99 4.57
C VAL A 105 13.47 -6.60 5.41
N ASP A 106 13.95 -5.37 5.24
CA ASP A 106 14.99 -4.75 6.06
C ASP A 106 14.40 -3.53 6.77
N HIS A 107 14.18 -3.68 8.08
CA HIS A 107 13.65 -2.64 8.96
C HIS A 107 14.64 -1.52 9.24
N THR A 108 15.95 -1.80 9.14
CA THR A 108 16.99 -0.79 9.40
C THR A 108 17.02 0.26 8.28
N GLN A 109 16.85 -0.19 7.03
CA GLN A 109 16.85 0.66 5.84
C GLN A 109 15.45 1.06 5.36
N CYS A 110 14.41 0.49 5.99
CA CYS A 110 13.00 0.61 5.58
C CYS A 110 12.80 0.21 4.10
N THR A 111 13.36 -0.93 3.69
CA THR A 111 13.32 -1.44 2.31
C THR A 111 12.86 -2.89 2.26
N ALA A 112 12.20 -3.27 1.17
CA ALA A 112 11.85 -4.66 0.90
C ALA A 112 11.99 -5.01 -0.57
N GLU A 113 12.29 -6.27 -0.89
CA GLU A 113 12.41 -6.76 -2.26
C GLU A 113 11.90 -8.20 -2.38
N TYR A 114 11.34 -8.53 -3.55
CA TYR A 114 10.92 -9.89 -3.85
C TYR A 114 12.12 -10.75 -4.23
N GLY A 115 12.17 -11.96 -3.68
CA GLY A 115 13.21 -12.95 -3.97
C GLY A 115 14.00 -13.38 -2.72
N LEU A 116 14.80 -14.44 -2.91
CA LEU A 116 15.64 -15.06 -1.87
C LEU A 116 17.08 -14.55 -1.86
N GLU A 117 17.48 -13.75 -2.84
CA GLU A 117 18.83 -13.19 -2.88
C GLU A 117 18.98 -12.13 -1.78
N PHE A 118 19.20 -12.55 -0.54
CA PHE A 118 19.39 -11.66 0.62
C PHE A 118 20.57 -10.70 0.42
N SER A 119 21.56 -11.09 -0.39
CA SER A 119 22.66 -10.24 -0.83
C SER A 119 22.17 -8.97 -1.53
N SER A 120 21.03 -9.01 -2.22
CA SER A 120 20.45 -7.84 -2.89
C SER A 120 19.76 -6.89 -1.91
N VAL A 121 19.17 -7.42 -0.83
CA VAL A 121 18.43 -6.67 0.19
C VAL A 121 19.39 -5.95 1.13
N THR A 122 20.52 -6.59 1.44
CA THR A 122 21.62 -6.04 2.27
C THR A 122 22.48 -4.99 1.55
N GLN A 123 22.30 -4.78 0.25
CA GLN A 123 23.02 -3.73 -0.47
C GLN A 123 22.73 -2.37 0.18
N PRO A 124 23.78 -1.61 0.54
CA PRO A 124 23.60 -0.26 1.05
C PRO A 124 22.79 0.59 0.08
N ILE A 125 21.77 1.31 0.57
CA ILE A 125 20.91 2.19 -0.26
C ILE A 125 21.70 3.09 -1.22
N ARG A 126 22.89 3.56 -0.81
CA ARG A 126 23.75 4.46 -1.60
C ARG A 126 24.21 3.86 -2.94
N ASP A 127 24.27 2.55 -3.04
CA ASP A 127 24.77 1.84 -4.23
C ASP A 127 23.62 1.47 -5.19
N ILE A 128 22.38 1.82 -4.84
CA ILE A 128 21.17 1.45 -5.56
C ILE A 128 20.62 2.68 -6.28
N SER A 129 20.14 2.49 -7.52
CA SER A 129 19.45 3.56 -8.25
C SER A 129 18.22 4.06 -7.48
N LEU A 130 18.01 5.38 -7.49
CA LEU A 130 16.92 6.02 -6.75
C LEU A 130 15.54 5.43 -7.09
N SER A 131 15.30 5.07 -8.35
CA SER A 131 14.05 4.43 -8.78
C SER A 131 13.82 3.06 -8.11
N ARG A 132 14.89 2.27 -7.95
CA ARG A 132 14.86 0.98 -7.25
C ARG A 132 14.71 1.18 -5.74
N VAL A 133 15.38 2.18 -5.15
CA VAL A 133 15.19 2.56 -3.73
C VAL A 133 13.74 2.93 -3.45
N LEU A 134 13.11 3.78 -4.27
CA LEU A 134 11.71 4.17 -4.10
C LEU A 134 10.77 2.97 -4.21
N ARG A 135 11.02 2.05 -5.15
CA ARG A 135 10.25 0.80 -5.26
C ARG A 135 10.43 -0.08 -4.02
N ARG A 136 11.65 -0.25 -3.51
CA ARG A 136 11.91 -1.06 -2.32
C ARG A 136 11.27 -0.47 -1.06
N ARG A 137 11.33 0.85 -0.89
CA ARG A 137 10.63 1.55 0.20
C ARG A 137 9.11 1.44 0.07
N GLN A 138 8.56 1.54 -1.14
CA GLN A 138 7.14 1.31 -1.39
C GLN A 138 6.71 -0.09 -0.94
N LEU A 139 7.48 -1.13 -1.26
CA LEU A 139 7.22 -2.51 -0.82
C LEU A 139 7.31 -2.66 0.70
N TYR A 140 8.30 -2.03 1.32
CA TYR A 140 8.44 -2.00 2.79
C TYR A 140 7.22 -1.38 3.46
N TRP A 141 6.80 -0.20 3.05
CA TRP A 141 5.64 0.45 3.65
C TRP A 141 4.34 -0.30 3.39
N ASN A 142 4.24 -1.01 2.25
CA ASN A 142 3.15 -1.94 2.03
C ASN A 142 3.18 -3.12 3.02
N PHE A 143 4.35 -3.68 3.31
CA PHE A 143 4.52 -4.71 4.33
C PHE A 143 4.13 -4.21 5.73
N VAL A 144 4.63 -3.05 6.16
CA VAL A 144 4.28 -2.45 7.46
C VAL A 144 2.77 -2.20 7.57
N SER A 145 2.12 -1.75 6.49
CA SER A 145 0.67 -1.55 6.48
C SER A 145 -0.14 -2.84 6.64
N ARG A 146 0.43 -4.00 6.28
CA ARG A 146 -0.22 -5.32 6.40
C ARG A 146 0.11 -6.02 7.72
N HIS A 147 1.25 -5.70 8.33
CA HIS A 147 1.73 -6.31 9.57
C HIS A 147 2.20 -5.28 10.62
N PRO A 148 1.37 -4.28 10.96
CA PRO A 148 1.80 -3.12 11.76
C PRO A 148 2.01 -3.46 13.25
N THR A 149 1.46 -4.57 13.72
CA THR A 149 1.40 -4.93 15.15
C THR A 149 2.75 -5.35 15.72
N HIS A 150 3.54 -6.11 14.97
CA HIS A 150 4.84 -6.59 15.42
C HIS A 150 6.00 -5.66 15.01
N VAL A 151 5.76 -4.80 14.02
CA VAL A 151 6.76 -3.85 13.51
C VAL A 151 6.80 -2.61 14.39
N SER A 152 8.01 -2.21 14.77
CA SER A 152 8.27 -0.91 15.42
C SER A 152 8.88 0.03 14.39
N VAL A 153 8.20 1.12 14.10
CA VAL A 153 8.68 2.12 13.14
C VAL A 153 9.76 2.99 13.83
N PRO A 154 10.89 3.30 13.16
CA PRO A 154 11.90 4.18 13.74
C PRO A 154 11.31 5.54 14.16
N PRO A 155 11.74 6.11 15.30
CA PRO A 155 11.15 7.34 15.83
C PRO A 155 11.29 8.52 14.87
N ASP A 156 12.40 8.58 14.12
CA ASP A 156 12.68 9.65 13.16
C ASP A 156 11.74 9.61 11.95
N THR A 157 11.19 8.43 11.63
CA THR A 157 10.25 8.27 10.52
C THR A 157 8.99 9.09 10.75
N PHE A 158 8.52 9.19 12.00
CA PHE A 158 7.34 10.00 12.31
C PHE A 158 7.58 11.48 11.97
N MET A 159 8.68 12.05 12.47
CA MET A 159 9.07 13.43 12.19
C MET A 159 9.25 13.68 10.70
N TYR A 160 9.84 12.70 9.99
CA TYR A 160 9.97 12.73 8.54
C TYR A 160 8.62 12.74 7.82
N THR A 161 7.65 11.95 8.27
CA THR A 161 6.29 11.94 7.74
C THR A 161 5.59 13.28 7.96
N VAL A 162 5.76 13.91 9.14
CA VAL A 162 5.21 15.25 9.42
C VAL A 162 5.75 16.28 8.43
N ASP A 163 7.07 16.27 8.22
CA ASP A 163 7.73 17.19 7.31
C ASP A 163 7.23 17.02 5.86
N ILE A 164 7.04 15.77 5.41
CA ILE A 164 6.45 15.49 4.11
C ILE A 164 5.05 16.10 3.98
N VAL A 165 4.17 15.88 4.97
CA VAL A 165 2.80 16.40 4.91
C VAL A 165 2.80 17.93 4.93
N LYS A 166 3.65 18.57 5.73
CA LYS A 166 3.83 20.04 5.71
C LYS A 166 4.33 20.53 4.37
N SER A 167 5.28 19.84 3.76
CA SER A 167 5.78 20.18 2.42
C SER A 167 4.68 20.07 1.37
N TYR A 168 3.81 19.06 1.44
CA TYR A 168 2.67 18.90 0.53
C TYR A 168 1.59 19.96 0.76
N TYR A 169 1.34 20.33 2.02
CA TYR A 169 0.46 21.45 2.34
C TYR A 169 0.99 22.77 1.74
N LEU A 170 2.29 23.05 1.90
CA LEU A 170 2.92 24.23 1.33
C LEU A 170 2.88 24.23 -0.21
N ASP A 171 3.11 23.08 -0.84
CA ASP A 171 3.00 22.93 -2.30
C ASP A 171 1.57 23.23 -2.78
N ASN A 172 0.54 22.72 -2.09
CA ASN A 172 -0.85 23.06 -2.37
C ASN A 172 -1.16 24.55 -2.21
N LEU A 173 -0.61 25.21 -1.18
CA LEU A 173 -0.81 26.65 -0.98
C LEU A 173 -0.17 27.50 -2.08
N THR A 174 1.01 27.08 -2.56
CA THR A 174 1.79 27.85 -3.53
C THR A 174 1.38 27.58 -4.98
N GLN A 175 1.04 26.33 -5.31
CA GLN A 175 0.69 25.92 -6.68
C GLN A 175 -0.82 25.74 -6.90
N GLY A 176 -1.62 25.70 -5.84
CA GLY A 176 -3.07 25.55 -5.92
C GLY A 176 -3.49 24.26 -6.64
N THR A 177 -4.29 24.40 -7.69
CA THR A 177 -4.77 23.29 -8.52
C THR A 177 -3.68 22.66 -9.39
N LYS A 178 -2.51 23.29 -9.53
CA LYS A 178 -1.37 22.76 -10.29
C LYS A 178 -0.47 21.82 -9.48
N SER A 179 -0.70 21.72 -8.17
CA SER A 179 0.09 20.88 -7.29
C SER A 179 -0.13 19.39 -7.59
N THR A 180 0.96 18.67 -7.81
CA THR A 180 1.00 17.24 -8.17
C THR A 180 1.21 16.31 -6.97
N VAL A 181 1.16 16.85 -5.76
CA VAL A 181 1.37 16.11 -4.52
C VAL A 181 0.19 15.17 -4.21
N PRO A 182 0.41 14.05 -3.48
CA PRO A 182 -0.60 13.01 -3.30
C PRO A 182 -1.83 13.45 -2.51
N PHE A 183 -1.70 14.45 -1.63
CA PHE A 183 -2.75 14.89 -0.73
C PHE A 183 -3.16 16.31 -1.05
N THR A 184 -4.45 16.56 -1.02
CA THR A 184 -5.05 17.89 -1.11
C THR A 184 -4.72 18.71 0.13
N LYS A 185 -4.94 20.02 0.03
CA LYS A 185 -4.81 20.93 1.17
C LYS A 185 -5.66 20.48 2.37
N ALA A 186 -6.92 20.11 2.14
CA ALA A 186 -7.83 19.66 3.19
C ALA A 186 -7.36 18.36 3.84
N GLU A 187 -6.93 17.38 3.06
CA GLU A 187 -6.35 16.13 3.60
C GLU A 187 -5.09 16.42 4.43
N CYS A 188 -4.20 17.32 4.00
CA CYS A 188 -3.06 17.73 4.81
C CYS A 188 -3.49 18.40 6.13
N GLU A 189 -4.53 19.24 6.11
CA GLU A 189 -5.11 19.86 7.32
C GLU A 189 -5.81 18.85 8.23
N GLU A 190 -6.27 17.71 7.73
CA GLU A 190 -6.79 16.63 8.58
C GLU A 190 -5.65 15.81 9.20
N LEU A 191 -4.57 15.58 8.43
CA LEU A 191 -3.42 14.77 8.83
C LEU A 191 -2.50 15.48 9.85
N LEU A 192 -2.37 16.82 9.81
CA LEU A 192 -1.44 17.58 10.68
C LEU A 192 -1.91 17.78 12.14
N PRO A 193 -3.17 18.20 12.42
CA PRO A 193 -3.58 18.66 13.75
C PRO A 193 -4.04 17.53 14.68
N SER A 194 -4.51 16.41 14.15
CA SER A 194 -5.31 15.44 14.91
C SER A 194 -4.52 14.25 15.46
N HIS A 195 -3.44 13.81 14.79
CA HIS A 195 -2.74 12.56 15.16
C HIS A 195 -1.21 12.69 15.25
N VAL A 196 -0.65 13.80 14.77
CA VAL A 196 0.78 13.92 14.49
C VAL A 196 1.50 14.94 15.38
N CYS A 197 0.79 15.91 15.95
CA CYS A 197 1.42 16.94 16.80
C CYS A 197 1.31 16.64 18.31
N SER A 198 0.35 15.84 18.76
CA SER A 198 0.20 15.42 20.16
C SER A 198 1.03 14.16 20.46
N TYR A 199 2.29 14.16 20.06
CA TYR A 199 3.17 13.00 20.26
C TYR A 199 3.76 13.01 21.66
N ASN A 200 3.02 12.43 22.61
CA ASN A 200 3.59 12.09 23.91
C ASN A 200 4.56 10.91 23.73
N SER A 201 5.68 10.92 24.47
CA SER A 201 6.68 9.85 24.42
C SER A 201 6.16 8.47 24.86
N SER A 202 4.94 8.40 25.39
CA SER A 202 4.23 7.15 25.70
C SER A 202 3.63 6.47 24.47
N ASP A 203 3.31 7.22 23.41
CA ASP A 203 2.52 6.74 22.27
C ASP A 203 3.42 6.31 21.09
N ARG A 204 4.74 6.26 21.35
CA ARG A 204 5.72 5.71 20.42
C ARG A 204 5.39 4.23 20.23
N ASN A 205 5.01 3.84 19.02
CA ASN A 205 4.61 2.49 18.61
C ASN A 205 3.12 2.13 18.75
N MET A 206 2.21 3.10 18.80
CA MET A 206 0.81 2.78 18.56
C MET A 206 0.62 2.18 17.15
N VAL A 207 -0.09 1.05 17.07
CA VAL A 207 -0.31 0.31 15.81
C VAL A 207 -1.03 1.17 14.78
N SER A 208 -2.01 1.98 15.21
CA SER A 208 -2.71 2.95 14.36
C SER A 208 -1.76 3.97 13.74
N THR A 209 -0.83 4.50 14.54
CA THR A 209 0.21 5.44 14.08
C THR A 209 1.14 4.77 13.07
N ASN A 210 1.55 3.52 13.30
CA ASN A 210 2.39 2.77 12.35
C ASN A 210 1.68 2.59 11.00
N ILE A 211 0.38 2.24 11.01
CA ILE A 211 -0.43 2.13 9.78
C ILE A 211 -0.49 3.47 9.05
N LEU A 212 -0.77 4.56 9.77
CA LEU A 212 -0.90 5.89 9.18
C LEU A 212 0.42 6.33 8.53
N ILE A 213 1.54 6.19 9.24
CA ILE A 213 2.88 6.47 8.71
C ILE A 213 3.15 5.64 7.45
N ALA A 214 2.90 4.32 7.52
CA ALA A 214 3.12 3.42 6.41
C ALA A 214 2.28 3.80 5.18
N TRP A 215 1.01 4.17 5.38
CA TRP A 215 0.15 4.65 4.30
C TRP A 215 0.69 5.94 3.66
N ILE A 216 1.01 6.96 4.45
CA ILE A 216 1.54 8.24 3.94
C ILE A 216 2.84 8.03 3.15
N LEU A 217 3.77 7.25 3.71
CA LEU A 217 5.07 7.02 3.09
C LEU A 217 4.99 6.13 1.86
N ARG A 218 4.03 5.18 1.81
CA ARG A 218 3.73 4.41 0.60
C ARG A 218 3.23 5.32 -0.52
N GLU A 219 2.25 6.19 -0.25
CA GLU A 219 1.73 7.12 -1.27
C GLU A 219 2.78 8.14 -1.72
N THR A 220 3.61 8.60 -0.79
CA THR A 220 4.78 9.45 -1.10
C THR A 220 5.74 8.74 -2.05
N CYS A 221 6.06 7.46 -1.81
CA CYS A 221 6.92 6.68 -2.70
C CYS A 221 6.27 6.46 -4.08
N ASN A 222 4.95 6.25 -4.13
CA ASN A 222 4.18 6.10 -5.38
C ASN A 222 4.32 7.34 -6.25
N VAL A 223 4.00 8.52 -5.69
CA VAL A 223 4.07 9.79 -6.42
C VAL A 223 5.50 10.10 -6.84
N ARG A 224 6.47 9.99 -5.92
CA ARG A 224 7.89 10.23 -6.26
C ARG A 224 8.37 9.34 -7.39
N ARG A 225 7.92 8.08 -7.43
CA ARG A 225 8.27 7.16 -8.51
C ARG A 225 7.61 7.56 -9.83
N ALA A 226 6.32 7.93 -9.82
CA ALA A 226 5.59 8.38 -11.01
C ALA A 226 6.23 9.66 -11.61
N GLU A 227 6.66 10.59 -10.77
CA GLU A 227 7.27 11.85 -11.19
C GLU A 227 8.75 11.74 -11.59
N ARG A 228 9.36 10.56 -11.46
CA ARG A 228 10.81 10.36 -11.61
C ARG A 228 11.61 11.31 -10.70
N TYR A 229 11.21 11.34 -9.43
CA TYR A 229 11.82 12.18 -8.39
C TYR A 229 13.35 12.09 -8.42
N GLY A 230 14.02 13.25 -8.32
CA GLY A 230 15.48 13.35 -8.33
C GLY A 230 16.16 13.20 -9.70
N VAL A 231 15.43 12.84 -10.78
CA VAL A 231 16.01 12.68 -12.12
C VAL A 231 15.99 13.99 -12.92
N ARG A 232 15.00 14.85 -12.69
CA ARG A 232 14.78 16.08 -13.46
C ARG A 232 15.24 17.31 -12.68
N THR A 233 15.82 18.27 -13.39
CA THR A 233 16.10 19.60 -12.82
C THR A 233 14.80 20.38 -12.63
N PHE A 234 14.85 21.46 -11.84
CA PHE A 234 13.68 22.33 -11.62
C PHE A 234 13.04 22.80 -12.94
N GLN A 235 13.85 23.30 -13.88
CA GLN A 235 13.35 23.77 -15.18
C GLN A 235 12.69 22.65 -15.99
N GLN A 236 13.28 21.44 -15.99
CA GLN A 236 12.70 20.29 -16.68
C GLN A 236 11.38 19.85 -16.05
N THR A 237 11.29 19.87 -14.73
CA THR A 237 10.05 19.57 -14.01
C THR A 237 8.96 20.57 -14.36
N GLU A 238 9.29 21.87 -14.39
CA GLU A 238 8.34 22.92 -14.73
C GLU A 238 7.86 22.82 -16.18
N ILE A 239 8.76 22.58 -17.15
CA ILE A 239 8.38 22.34 -18.56
C ILE A 239 7.45 21.11 -18.68
N ASN A 240 7.76 20.03 -17.97
CA ASN A 240 6.92 18.84 -17.98
C ASN A 240 5.54 19.09 -17.35
N ARG A 241 5.48 19.84 -16.25
CA ARG A 241 4.21 20.22 -15.60
C ARG A 241 3.37 21.12 -16.50
N GLN A 242 3.98 22.10 -17.15
CA GLN A 242 3.30 22.95 -18.12
C GLN A 242 2.76 22.14 -19.30
N SER A 243 3.55 21.17 -19.78
CA SER A 243 3.14 20.26 -20.85
C SER A 243 1.98 19.35 -20.43
N ALA A 244 1.99 18.83 -19.20
CA ALA A 244 0.91 18.01 -18.65
C ALA A 244 -0.37 18.81 -18.36
N SER A 245 -0.23 20.08 -17.98
CA SER A 245 -1.37 20.98 -17.71
C SER A 245 -2.07 21.47 -18.98
N ARG A 246 -1.39 21.41 -20.13
CA ARG A 246 -2.04 21.56 -21.42
C ARG A 246 -2.88 20.31 -21.58
N SER A 247 -4.15 20.41 -21.23
CA SER A 247 -5.20 19.43 -21.53
C SER A 247 -4.86 18.87 -22.91
N HIS A 248 -4.38 17.63 -22.93
CA HIS A 248 -4.07 16.94 -24.17
C HIS A 248 -5.43 16.82 -24.87
N SER A 249 -5.77 17.81 -25.71
CA SER A 249 -6.65 17.55 -26.84
C SER A 249 -5.99 16.38 -27.51
N VAL A 250 -6.59 15.20 -27.40
CA VAL A 250 -5.99 13.94 -27.84
C VAL A 250 -5.59 14.13 -29.29
N TRP A 251 -4.30 14.37 -29.53
CA TRP A 251 -3.73 14.33 -30.86
C TRP A 251 -3.73 12.85 -31.21
N GLN A 252 -4.81 12.43 -31.86
CA GLN A 252 -4.96 11.12 -32.47
C GLN A 252 -3.72 10.89 -33.34
N SER A 253 -2.79 10.09 -32.82
CA SER A 253 -1.61 9.64 -33.55
C SER A 253 -2.09 8.73 -34.67
N SER A 254 -2.37 9.32 -35.84
CA SER A 254 -2.77 8.61 -37.04
C SER A 254 -1.60 7.76 -37.55
N SER A 255 -1.62 6.46 -37.24
CA SER A 255 -0.89 5.49 -38.05
C SER A 255 -1.55 5.47 -39.43
N ARG A 256 -0.73 5.61 -40.48
CA ARG A 256 -1.22 6.04 -41.80
C ARG A 256 -2.06 5.04 -42.57
N MET A 257 -2.19 3.78 -42.16
CA MET A 257 -3.10 2.85 -42.84
C MET A 257 -3.75 1.85 -41.88
N SER A 258 -5.07 1.73 -42.00
CA SER A 258 -6.03 0.87 -41.27
C SER A 258 -6.72 1.34 -39.96
N PRO A 259 -6.81 2.64 -39.59
CA PRO A 259 -7.78 3.06 -38.57
C PRO A 259 -9.21 3.14 -39.12
N SER A 260 -9.38 3.53 -40.39
CA SER A 260 -10.70 3.88 -40.93
C SER A 260 -11.67 2.71 -41.02
N CYS A 261 -11.19 1.51 -41.33
CA CYS A 261 -12.06 0.33 -41.46
C CYS A 261 -12.52 -0.17 -40.07
N LEU A 262 -11.61 -0.23 -39.09
CA LEU A 262 -11.94 -0.52 -37.70
C LEU A 262 -12.84 0.56 -37.09
N TRP A 263 -12.59 1.83 -37.42
CA TRP A 263 -13.43 2.94 -36.97
C TRP A 263 -14.84 2.84 -37.52
N ILE A 264 -15.03 2.49 -38.80
CA ILE A 264 -16.37 2.29 -39.38
C ILE A 264 -17.05 1.04 -38.80
N LEU A 265 -16.33 -0.07 -38.62
CA LEU A 265 -16.90 -1.31 -38.09
C LEU A 265 -17.31 -1.22 -36.62
N ILE A 266 -16.56 -0.46 -35.81
CA ILE A 266 -16.87 -0.25 -34.39
C ILE A 266 -17.92 0.87 -34.23
N ASN A 267 -17.78 1.99 -34.94
CA ASN A 267 -18.66 3.15 -34.73
C ASN A 267 -19.94 3.11 -35.56
N GLY A 268 -19.99 2.35 -36.66
CA GLY A 268 -21.18 2.20 -37.50
C GLY A 268 -22.36 1.58 -36.75
N PRO A 269 -22.25 0.35 -36.24
CA PRO A 269 -23.36 -0.32 -35.56
C PRO A 269 -23.62 0.21 -34.15
N LEU A 270 -22.61 0.82 -33.50
CA LEU A 270 -22.71 1.30 -32.11
C LEU A 270 -22.82 2.83 -32.00
N PHE A 271 -23.09 3.52 -33.11
CA PHE A 271 -23.30 4.97 -33.17
C PHE A 271 -22.23 5.82 -32.44
N GLY A 272 -20.97 5.35 -32.41
CA GLY A 272 -19.89 6.06 -31.72
C GLY A 272 -19.90 6.01 -30.18
N ILE A 273 -20.86 5.31 -29.56
CA ILE A 273 -20.95 5.14 -28.10
C ILE A 273 -19.67 4.57 -27.48
N PRO A 274 -18.97 3.59 -28.08
CA PRO A 274 -17.75 3.04 -27.48
C PRO A 274 -16.64 4.07 -27.32
N HIS A 275 -16.59 5.10 -28.18
CA HIS A 275 -15.55 6.14 -28.11
C HIS A 275 -15.80 7.15 -27.01
N SER A 276 -17.05 7.59 -26.80
CA SER A 276 -17.36 8.49 -25.68
C SER A 276 -17.10 7.79 -24.34
N TYR A 277 -17.41 6.50 -24.24
CA TYR A 277 -17.13 5.69 -23.06
C TYR A 277 -15.63 5.49 -22.83
N LEU A 278 -14.86 5.17 -23.88
CA LEU A 278 -13.40 5.07 -23.76
C LEU A 278 -12.77 6.39 -23.35
N GLU A 279 -13.23 7.51 -23.89
CA GLU A 279 -12.71 8.83 -23.51
C GLU A 279 -13.04 9.16 -22.05
N HIS A 280 -14.23 8.80 -21.57
CA HIS A 280 -14.62 8.99 -20.18
C HIS A 280 -13.87 8.06 -19.23
N VAL A 281 -13.70 6.79 -19.57
CA VAL A 281 -12.88 5.84 -18.81
C VAL A 281 -11.43 6.29 -18.80
N GLN A 282 -10.92 6.81 -19.92
CA GLN A 282 -9.56 7.32 -19.99
C GLN A 282 -9.38 8.58 -19.15
N ARG A 283 -10.30 9.55 -19.23
CA ARG A 283 -10.29 10.73 -18.33
C ARG A 283 -10.43 10.34 -16.86
N ALA A 284 -11.28 9.36 -16.53
CA ALA A 284 -11.47 8.87 -15.16
C ALA A 284 -10.28 8.02 -14.65
N SER A 285 -9.51 7.40 -15.54
CA SER A 285 -8.34 6.60 -15.22
C SER A 285 -7.02 7.36 -15.27
N GLU A 286 -6.97 8.53 -15.91
CA GLU A 286 -5.82 9.43 -15.86
C GLU A 286 -5.66 9.97 -14.43
N PHE A 287 -4.87 9.24 -13.65
CA PHE A 287 -4.50 9.60 -12.29
C PHE A 287 -3.68 10.89 -12.29
N GLN A 288 -4.33 12.02 -12.06
CA GLN A 288 -3.69 13.34 -11.90
C GLN A 288 -3.08 13.56 -10.51
N GLY A 289 -2.71 12.49 -9.79
CA GLY A 289 -2.00 12.58 -8.52
C GLY A 289 -2.88 12.72 -7.27
N ARG A 290 -4.19 12.98 -7.39
CA ARG A 290 -5.12 13.11 -6.26
C ARG A 290 -6.18 12.00 -6.30
N LEU A 291 -6.30 11.24 -5.21
CA LEU A 291 -7.30 10.16 -5.10
C LEU A 291 -8.74 10.69 -5.06
N SER A 292 -8.96 11.83 -4.41
CA SER A 292 -10.28 12.47 -4.30
C SER A 292 -10.82 12.92 -5.65
N SER A 293 -9.97 13.49 -6.53
CA SER A 293 -10.39 13.84 -7.89
C SER A 293 -10.70 12.60 -8.73
N LEU A 294 -9.97 11.50 -8.52
CA LEU A 294 -10.25 10.24 -9.20
C LEU A 294 -11.60 9.69 -8.74
N HIS A 295 -11.88 9.64 -7.43
CA HIS A 295 -13.17 9.21 -6.91
C HIS A 295 -14.31 10.05 -7.48
N GLN A 296 -14.19 11.38 -7.43
CA GLN A 296 -15.21 12.29 -7.95
C GLN A 296 -15.41 12.12 -9.47
N ALA A 297 -14.34 11.91 -10.24
CA ALA A 297 -14.44 11.65 -11.67
C ALA A 297 -15.15 10.31 -11.96
N TRP A 298 -14.86 9.27 -11.17
CA TRP A 298 -15.54 7.97 -11.26
C TRP A 298 -17.00 8.02 -10.82
N GLU A 299 -17.32 8.78 -9.78
CA GLU A 299 -18.68 9.01 -9.31
C GLU A 299 -19.49 9.74 -10.39
N THR A 300 -18.96 10.85 -10.90
CA THR A 300 -19.57 11.61 -12.01
C THR A 300 -19.78 10.73 -13.25
N TYR A 301 -18.78 9.91 -13.59
CA TYR A 301 -18.88 8.97 -14.72
C TYR A 301 -19.97 7.92 -14.49
N THR A 302 -20.04 7.37 -13.28
CA THR A 302 -21.03 6.34 -12.91
C THR A 302 -22.44 6.91 -12.90
N ASP A 303 -22.63 8.12 -12.38
CA ASP A 303 -23.90 8.84 -12.39
C ASP A 303 -24.36 9.13 -13.82
N GLN A 304 -23.43 9.54 -14.69
CA GLN A 304 -23.72 9.75 -16.10
C GLN A 304 -24.15 8.43 -16.77
N LEU A 305 -23.44 7.33 -16.48
CA LEU A 305 -23.71 6.01 -17.04
C LEU A 305 -25.06 5.45 -16.57
N MET A 306 -25.40 5.63 -15.28
CA MET A 306 -26.70 5.26 -14.73
C MET A 306 -27.83 6.08 -15.37
N LYS A 307 -27.61 7.38 -15.59
CA LYS A 307 -28.60 8.24 -16.25
C LYS A 307 -28.83 7.81 -17.69
N GLU A 308 -27.75 7.60 -18.47
CA GLU A 308 -27.85 7.13 -19.85
C GLU A 308 -28.58 5.77 -19.91
N TYR A 309 -28.21 4.81 -19.06
CA TYR A 309 -28.85 3.50 -19.02
C TYR A 309 -30.34 3.57 -18.65
N SER A 310 -30.70 4.44 -17.69
CA SER A 310 -32.09 4.71 -17.32
C SER A 310 -32.89 5.30 -18.48
N ASP A 311 -32.28 6.13 -19.32
CA ASP A 311 -32.92 6.73 -20.51
C ASP A 311 -33.07 5.70 -21.66
N PHE A 312 -32.19 4.69 -21.74
CA PHE A 312 -32.27 3.63 -22.75
C PHE A 312 -33.36 2.58 -22.48
N ILE A 313 -33.64 2.26 -21.22
CA ILE A 313 -34.64 1.23 -20.85
C ILE A 313 -36.03 1.51 -21.47
N PRO A 314 -36.59 2.74 -21.41
CA PRO A 314 -37.86 3.07 -22.05
C PRO A 314 -37.83 2.89 -23.58
N VAL A 315 -36.72 3.25 -24.23
CA VAL A 315 -36.58 3.17 -25.69
C VAL A 315 -36.58 1.70 -26.15
N VAL A 316 -35.79 0.85 -25.47
CA VAL A 316 -35.76 -0.58 -25.76
C VAL A 316 -37.13 -1.23 -25.49
N SER A 317 -37.77 -0.85 -24.38
CA SER A 317 -39.11 -1.34 -24.03
C SER A 317 -40.16 -0.94 -25.08
N ALA A 318 -40.10 0.29 -25.60
CA ALA A 318 -41.00 0.78 -26.64
C ALA A 318 -40.78 0.05 -27.98
N ILE A 319 -39.52 -0.17 -28.38
CA ILE A 319 -39.19 -0.93 -29.59
C ILE A 319 -39.68 -2.37 -29.47
N TYR A 320 -39.47 -3.01 -28.31
CA TYR A 320 -39.94 -4.36 -28.05
C TYR A 320 -41.47 -4.47 -28.15
N LEU A 321 -42.20 -3.50 -27.58
CA LEU A 321 -43.66 -3.43 -27.68
C LEU A 321 -44.17 -3.23 -29.11
N ILE A 322 -43.46 -2.46 -29.95
CA ILE A 322 -43.83 -2.27 -31.38
C ILE A 322 -43.54 -3.53 -32.21
N SER A 323 -42.60 -4.38 -31.76
CA SER A 323 -42.22 -5.60 -32.46
C SER A 323 -43.12 -6.82 -32.19
N GLN A 324 -44.04 -6.71 -31.22
CA GLN A 324 -45.08 -7.72 -30.95
C GLN A 324 -46.37 -7.39 -31.69
#